data_AF-A0A1G1W9L7-F1
#
_entry.id   AF-A0A1G1W9L7-F1
#
_cell.length_a   1.000
_cell.length_b   1.000
_cell.length_c   1.000
_cell.angle_alpha   90.00
_cell.angle_beta   90.00
_cell.angle_gamma   90.00
#
_symmetry.space_group_name_H-M   'P 1'
#
loop_
_entity.id
_entity.type
_entity.pdbx_description
1 polymer ?
#
loop_
_entity_poly.entity_id
_entity_poly.type
_entity_poly.pdbx_seq_one_letter_code
_entity_poly.pdbx_strand_id
1 'polypeptide(L)'
;MNTFKISIPTDNGFFGRQCNNPSCKRYFKVHQDSLKEKAYCPYCGQLFNKDELWTLEQLNFATEKVKEESLKHILDEFDKIGQSFNRGNIAGGKSPLKVSVSYKSNPYVKKYIPPPSEKNVDTEIVCSSCKAKFQVYGIFGYCPVCKCENILIYDTNIKIILKGIAHSDDKNRQLRHTYNDLVSTFEDFCKRKNKSKKKYNFQNLQSIRLFFNNRYGENFLESLSKEEDLCLRRIFQKRHLYQHNKGIVDQEYLRVVPEDVSMLTKLAPLSVEEFKLGADVIRKILLRAK
;
A
#
# COMPACT_ATOMS: atom_id res chain seq x y z
N MET A 1 37.03 -2.68 1.71
CA MET A 1 35.76 -2.39 2.39
C MET A 1 34.92 -3.65 2.30
N ASN A 2 34.62 -4.31 3.43
CA ASN A 2 33.87 -5.58 3.40
C ASN A 2 32.38 -5.28 3.18
N THR A 3 31.74 -6.05 2.30
CA THR A 3 30.31 -5.94 2.02
C THR A 3 29.59 -7.14 2.63
N PHE A 4 28.63 -6.88 3.50
CA PHE A 4 27.76 -7.91 4.09
C PHE A 4 26.43 -7.96 3.34
N LYS A 5 25.99 -9.16 2.96
CA LYS A 5 24.67 -9.39 2.36
C LYS A 5 23.71 -9.87 3.44
N ILE A 6 22.69 -9.07 3.74
CA ILE A 6 21.64 -9.43 4.68
C ILE A 6 20.35 -9.75 3.91
N SER A 7 19.78 -10.92 4.18
CA SER A 7 18.50 -11.32 3.61
C SER A 7 17.36 -10.89 4.52
N ILE A 8 16.34 -10.24 3.95
CA ILE A 8 15.08 -9.94 4.64
C ILE A 8 14.18 -11.18 4.55
N PRO A 9 13.61 -11.65 5.67
CA PRO A 9 12.71 -12.81 5.64
C PRO A 9 11.43 -12.50 4.88
N THR A 10 10.90 -13.50 4.20
CA THR A 10 9.64 -13.43 3.46
C THR A 10 8.57 -14.28 4.13
N ASP A 11 7.32 -13.85 4.03
CA ASP A 11 6.13 -14.60 4.39
C ASP A 11 5.50 -15.15 3.10
N ASN A 12 5.63 -16.46 2.86
CA ASN A 12 5.19 -17.11 1.62
C ASN A 12 5.71 -16.42 0.33
N GLY A 13 6.97 -15.95 0.36
CA GLY A 13 7.60 -15.22 -0.74
C GLY A 13 7.22 -13.73 -0.83
N PHE A 14 6.30 -13.24 0.00
CA PHE A 14 5.94 -11.83 0.12
C PHE A 14 6.76 -11.13 1.20
N PHE A 15 7.05 -9.85 0.98
CA PHE A 15 7.70 -9.00 1.97
C PHE A 15 7.23 -7.55 1.84
N GLY A 16 7.33 -6.80 2.94
CA GLY A 16 6.77 -5.47 3.05
C GLY A 16 7.50 -4.43 2.23
N ARG A 17 6.75 -3.45 1.77
CA ARG A 17 7.20 -2.21 1.14
C ARG A 17 6.38 -1.03 1.68
N GLN A 18 7.01 0.12 1.79
CA GLN A 18 6.33 1.35 2.21
C GLN A 18 6.61 2.49 1.24
N CYS A 19 5.54 3.17 0.79
CA CYS A 19 5.66 4.32 -0.08
C CYS A 19 6.45 5.45 0.61
N ASN A 20 7.49 5.98 -0.04
CA ASN A 20 8.29 7.06 0.55
C ASN A 20 7.60 8.44 0.43
N ASN A 21 6.57 8.57 -0.43
CA ASN A 21 5.87 9.83 -0.66
C ASN A 21 5.23 10.34 0.66
N PRO A 22 5.57 11.56 1.12
CA PRO A 22 5.05 12.17 2.34
C PRO A 22 3.52 12.16 2.47
N SER A 23 2.79 12.33 1.36
CA SER A 23 1.32 12.36 1.39
C SER A 23 0.67 10.98 1.34
N CYS A 24 1.43 9.91 1.08
CA CYS A 24 0.89 8.56 0.93
C CYS A 24 1.31 7.64 2.09
N LYS A 25 2.62 7.41 2.28
CA LYS A 25 3.21 6.55 3.33
C LYS A 25 2.57 5.15 3.54
N ARG A 26 1.76 4.67 2.59
CA ARG A 26 1.03 3.41 2.70
C ARG A 26 1.94 2.20 2.53
N TYR A 27 1.59 1.13 3.26
CA TYR A 27 2.25 -0.17 3.24
C TYR A 27 1.58 -1.11 2.23
N PHE A 28 2.37 -1.97 1.61
CA PHE A 28 1.94 -3.06 0.73
C PHE A 28 3.00 -4.16 0.74
N LYS A 29 2.67 -5.38 0.30
CA LYS A 29 3.66 -6.44 0.08
C LYS A 29 3.79 -6.77 -1.40
N VAL A 30 4.96 -7.19 -1.84
CA VAL A 30 5.21 -7.68 -3.21
C VAL A 30 5.92 -9.03 -3.10
N HIS A 31 5.56 -9.96 -3.97
CA HIS A 31 6.27 -11.24 -4.04
C HIS A 31 7.68 -11.04 -4.62
N GLN A 32 8.69 -11.70 -4.06
CA GLN A 32 10.09 -11.57 -4.49
C GLN A 32 10.29 -11.80 -5.99
N ASP A 33 9.65 -12.83 -6.56
CA ASP A 33 9.72 -13.13 -8.00
C ASP A 33 9.06 -12.07 -8.90
N SER A 34 8.20 -11.21 -8.32
CA SER A 34 7.50 -10.16 -9.06
C SER A 34 8.21 -8.82 -9.01
N LEU A 35 9.05 -8.59 -8.00
CA LEU A 35 9.70 -7.30 -7.80
C LEU A 35 10.80 -7.06 -8.83
N LYS A 36 10.77 -5.88 -9.46
CA LYS A 36 11.80 -5.42 -10.39
C LYS A 36 12.64 -4.31 -9.75
N GLU A 37 13.70 -3.87 -10.43
CA GLU A 37 14.54 -2.74 -10.00
C GLU A 37 13.74 -1.46 -9.74
N LYS A 38 12.68 -1.25 -10.51
CA LYS A 38 11.72 -0.16 -10.34
C LYS A 38 10.37 -0.73 -9.94
N ALA A 39 9.69 -0.03 -9.05
CA ALA A 39 8.37 -0.37 -8.56
C ALA A 39 7.48 0.88 -8.46
N TYR A 40 6.18 0.68 -8.58
CA TYR A 40 5.18 1.71 -8.42
C TYR A 40 4.47 1.54 -7.08
N CYS A 41 4.09 2.63 -6.43
CA CYS A 41 3.17 2.56 -5.30
C CYS A 41 1.78 2.12 -5.80
N PRO A 42 1.19 1.04 -5.24
CA PRO A 42 -0.15 0.59 -5.64
C PRO A 42 -1.26 1.62 -5.42
N TYR A 43 -1.04 2.57 -4.51
CA TYR A 43 -2.04 3.56 -4.12
C TYR A 43 -1.92 4.86 -4.93
N CYS A 44 -0.76 5.52 -4.88
CA CYS A 44 -0.57 6.81 -5.57
C CYS A 44 0.03 6.68 -6.98
N GLY A 45 0.54 5.52 -7.37
CA GLY A 45 1.12 5.28 -8.70
C GLY A 45 2.48 5.92 -8.94
N GLN A 46 3.10 6.50 -7.91
CA GLN A 46 4.44 7.08 -8.00
C GLN A 46 5.48 5.98 -8.22
N LEU A 47 6.47 6.27 -9.06
CA LEU A 47 7.58 5.39 -9.40
C LEU A 47 8.72 5.58 -8.39
N PHE A 48 9.31 4.46 -7.99
CA PHE A 48 10.46 4.38 -7.09
C PHE A 48 11.44 3.32 -7.57
N ASN A 49 12.69 3.43 -7.16
CA ASN A 49 13.61 2.30 -7.15
C ASN A 49 13.22 1.38 -5.99
N LYS A 50 13.44 0.07 -6.15
CA LYS A 50 13.06 -0.93 -5.15
C LYS A 50 13.70 -0.66 -3.78
N ASP A 51 14.90 -0.08 -3.77
CA ASP A 51 15.65 0.20 -2.54
C ASP A 51 15.18 1.46 -1.81
N GLU A 52 14.23 2.21 -2.38
CA GLU A 52 13.60 3.37 -1.73
C GLU A 52 12.34 3.01 -0.96
N LEU A 53 11.91 1.74 -1.03
CA LEU A 53 10.63 1.27 -0.52
C LEU A 53 10.78 0.36 0.72
N TRP A 54 11.94 0.36 1.38
CA TRP A 54 12.13 -0.35 2.64
C TRP A 54 11.27 0.24 3.75
N THR A 55 10.72 -0.62 4.60
CA THR A 55 10.08 -0.18 5.84
C THR A 55 11.13 0.19 6.87
N LEU A 56 10.76 1.01 7.85
CA LEU A 56 11.67 1.35 8.96
C LEU A 56 12.10 0.09 9.74
N GLU A 57 11.17 -0.84 9.97
CA GLU A 57 11.44 -2.14 10.61
C GLU A 57 12.49 -2.95 9.85
N GLN A 58 12.41 -3.00 8.52
CA GLN A 58 13.39 -3.70 7.68
C GLN A 58 14.78 -3.04 7.73
N LEU A 59 14.84 -1.71 7.73
CA LEU A 59 16.11 -0.96 7.84
C LEU A 59 16.77 -1.19 9.20
N ASN A 60 15.99 -1.17 10.28
CA ASN A 60 16.47 -1.43 11.64
C ASN A 60 17.01 -2.86 11.77
N PHE A 61 16.24 -3.85 11.28
CA PHE A 61 16.67 -5.25 11.25
C PHE A 61 17.99 -5.44 10.50
N ALA A 62 18.10 -4.88 9.29
CA ALA A 62 19.31 -4.98 8.49
C ALA A 62 20.51 -4.33 9.19
N THR A 63 20.30 -3.17 9.81
CA THR A 63 21.35 -2.43 10.53
C THR A 63 21.89 -3.24 11.70
N GLU A 64 21.02 -3.82 12.53
CA GLU A 64 21.45 -4.66 13.66
C GLU A 64 22.16 -5.93 13.18
N LYS A 65 21.67 -6.57 12.10
CA LYS A 65 22.34 -7.75 11.52
C LYS A 65 23.74 -7.43 11.02
N VAL A 66 23.93 -6.30 10.34
CA VAL A 66 25.26 -5.88 9.86
C VAL A 66 26.20 -5.61 11.03
N LYS A 67 25.74 -4.98 12.12
CA LYS A 67 26.55 -4.76 13.32
C LYS A 67 27.05 -6.08 13.91
N GLU A 68 26.15 -7.04 14.11
CA GLU A 68 26.49 -8.35 14.68
C GLU A 68 27.44 -9.16 13.76
N GLU A 69 27.23 -9.14 12.45
CA GLU A 69 28.15 -9.78 11.49
C GLU A 69 29.54 -9.12 11.47
N SER A 70 29.57 -7.79 11.52
CA SER A 70 30.83 -7.04 11.55
C SER A 70 31.61 -7.31 12.83
N LEU A 71 30.92 -7.33 13.98
CA LEU A 71 31.53 -7.56 15.28
C LEU A 71 32.08 -8.98 15.39
N LYS A 72 31.32 -9.98 14.89
CA LYS A 72 31.83 -11.35 14.78
C LYS A 72 33.06 -11.42 13.88
N HIS A 73 33.02 -10.81 12.69
CA HIS A 73 34.14 -10.86 11.77
C HIS A 73 35.41 -10.26 12.36
N ILE A 74 35.30 -9.11 13.05
CA ILE A 74 36.43 -8.45 13.72
C ILE A 74 36.99 -9.38 14.81
N LEU A 75 36.14 -9.94 15.68
CA LEU A 75 36.59 -10.81 16.76
C LEU A 75 37.19 -12.12 16.23
N ASP A 76 36.63 -12.72 15.18
CA ASP A 76 37.19 -13.91 14.55
C ASP A 76 38.59 -13.63 13.95
N GLU A 77 38.83 -12.45 13.38
CA GLU A 77 40.17 -12.05 12.91
C GLU A 77 41.15 -11.82 14.07
N PHE A 78 40.72 -11.19 15.17
CA PHE A 78 41.53 -11.07 16.38
C PHE A 78 41.86 -12.43 16.99
N ASP A 79 40.91 -13.37 17.00
CA ASP A 79 41.12 -14.73 17.48
C ASP A 79 42.16 -15.47 16.63
N LYS A 80 42.15 -15.28 15.30
CA LYS A 80 43.20 -15.85 14.41
C LYS A 80 44.57 -15.28 14.72
N ILE A 81 44.67 -13.97 14.95
CA ILE A 81 45.90 -13.28 15.36
C ILE A 81 46.38 -13.80 16.72
N GLY A 82 45.50 -13.87 17.73
CA GLY A 82 45.83 -14.39 19.05
C GLY A 82 46.32 -15.84 19.00
N GLN A 83 45.69 -16.69 18.19
CA GLN A 83 46.12 -18.07 17.97
C GLN A 83 47.47 -18.18 17.27
N SER A 84 47.84 -17.25 16.39
CA SER A 84 49.15 -17.27 15.74
C SER A 84 50.28 -16.94 16.73
N PHE A 85 50.03 -16.08 17.73
CA PHE A 85 50.97 -15.83 18.84
C PHE A 85 51.19 -17.06 19.73
N ASN A 86 50.16 -17.89 19.95
CA ASN A 86 50.32 -19.15 20.69
C ASN A 86 51.10 -20.22 19.90
N ARG A 87 50.98 -20.22 18.56
CA ARG A 87 51.68 -21.18 17.69
C ARG A 87 53.13 -20.76 17.41
N GLY A 88 53.41 -19.46 17.47
CA GLY A 88 54.74 -18.89 17.31
C GLY A 88 55.54 -18.91 18.62
N ASN A 89 56.18 -20.04 18.93
CA ASN A 89 57.51 -19.92 19.52
C ASN A 89 58.34 -19.11 18.51
N ILE A 90 58.85 -17.93 18.90
CA ILE A 90 59.87 -17.20 18.12
C ILE A 90 61.17 -18.02 18.22
N ALA A 91 61.21 -19.16 17.54
CA ALA A 91 62.37 -20.00 17.36
C ALA A 91 63.13 -19.49 16.13
N GLY A 92 63.83 -18.37 16.30
CA GLY A 92 64.59 -17.78 15.18
C GLY A 92 65.47 -16.58 15.46
N GLY A 93 65.61 -16.12 16.71
CA GLY A 93 66.42 -14.95 17.01
C GLY A 93 67.10 -15.04 18.38
N LYS A 94 68.38 -14.70 18.43
CA LYS A 94 69.25 -14.66 19.62
C LYS A 94 68.83 -13.53 20.60
N SER A 95 67.57 -13.51 21.04
CA SER A 95 67.07 -12.55 22.03
C SER A 95 66.99 -13.22 23.41
N PRO A 96 67.61 -12.65 24.47
CA PRO A 96 67.54 -13.19 25.83
C PRO A 96 66.18 -12.99 26.51
N LEU A 97 65.25 -12.27 25.88
CA LEU A 97 63.94 -11.99 26.45
C LEU A 97 62.90 -13.02 25.95
N LYS A 98 62.57 -14.02 26.77
CA LYS A 98 61.45 -14.93 26.53
C LYS A 98 60.14 -14.26 26.92
N VAL A 99 59.40 -13.75 25.93
CA VAL A 99 58.02 -13.29 26.12
C VAL A 99 57.07 -14.41 25.72
N SER A 100 56.48 -15.07 26.71
CA SER A 100 55.42 -16.06 26.49
C SER A 100 54.06 -15.36 26.57
N VAL A 101 53.37 -15.22 25.44
CA VAL A 101 51.99 -14.74 25.40
C VAL A 101 51.07 -15.96 25.34
N SER A 102 50.28 -16.17 26.39
CA SER A 102 49.24 -17.19 26.42
C SER A 102 47.90 -16.56 26.10
N TYR A 103 47.37 -16.83 24.93
CA TYR A 103 46.05 -16.38 24.49
C TYR A 103 45.02 -17.51 24.64
N LYS A 104 43.83 -17.24 25.19
CA LYS A 104 42.71 -18.19 25.20
C LYS A 104 41.59 -17.62 24.33
N SER A 105 41.26 -18.30 23.24
CA SER A 105 40.15 -17.90 22.37
C SER A 105 38.82 -18.05 23.10
N ASN A 106 37.93 -17.07 22.93
CA ASN A 106 36.53 -17.18 23.33
C ASN A 106 35.65 -16.75 22.15
N PRO A 107 35.22 -17.70 21.30
CA PRO A 107 34.57 -17.37 20.04
C PRO A 107 33.26 -16.62 20.28
N TYR A 108 33.13 -15.46 19.65
CA TYR A 108 31.95 -14.63 19.78
C TYR A 108 30.72 -15.29 19.14
N VAL A 109 29.66 -15.46 19.94
CA VAL A 109 28.36 -15.92 19.47
C VAL A 109 27.48 -14.71 19.17
N LYS A 110 27.09 -14.58 17.90
CA LYS A 110 26.19 -13.51 17.45
C LYS A 110 24.89 -13.53 18.24
N LYS A 111 24.41 -12.35 18.62
CA LYS A 111 23.09 -12.21 19.23
C LYS A 111 22.01 -12.57 18.23
N TYR A 112 20.95 -13.21 18.73
CA TYR A 112 19.74 -13.40 17.94
C TYR A 112 19.05 -12.04 17.73
N ILE A 113 18.73 -11.73 16.48
CA ILE A 113 17.99 -10.53 16.11
C ILE A 113 16.64 -11.00 15.56
N PRO A 114 15.51 -10.59 16.17
CA PRO A 114 14.18 -10.99 15.72
C PRO A 114 13.90 -10.45 14.31
N PRO A 115 13.09 -11.15 13.50
CA PRO A 115 12.70 -10.68 12.17
C PRO A 115 11.94 -9.35 12.26
N PRO A 116 11.97 -8.52 11.19
CA PRO A 116 11.23 -7.27 11.15
C PRO A 116 9.72 -7.54 11.29
N SER A 117 9.03 -6.67 12.03
CA SER A 117 7.59 -6.75 12.18
C SER A 117 6.90 -6.36 10.87
N GLU A 118 6.20 -7.31 10.24
CA GLU A 118 5.47 -7.10 9.00
C GLU A 118 3.96 -7.02 9.26
N LYS A 119 3.24 -6.17 8.51
CA LYS A 119 1.78 -6.08 8.64
C LYS A 119 1.13 -7.27 7.95
N ASN A 120 0.09 -7.83 8.56
CA ASN A 120 -0.77 -8.81 7.88
C ASN A 120 -1.60 -8.10 6.82
N VAL A 121 -1.53 -8.60 5.59
CA VAL A 121 -2.25 -8.08 4.44
C VAL A 121 -2.84 -9.27 3.71
N ASP A 122 -4.11 -9.54 3.95
CA ASP A 122 -4.68 -10.87 3.72
C ASP A 122 -5.00 -11.16 2.24
N THR A 123 -4.97 -10.15 1.37
CA THR A 123 -5.38 -10.34 -0.02
C THR A 123 -4.23 -10.32 -1.00
N GLU A 124 -3.90 -11.51 -1.50
CA GLU A 124 -3.05 -11.70 -2.65
C GLU A 124 -3.77 -11.35 -3.96
N ILE A 125 -3.11 -10.55 -4.78
CA ILE A 125 -3.56 -10.13 -6.10
C ILE A 125 -2.54 -10.58 -7.14
N VAL A 126 -3.04 -11.14 -8.24
CA VAL A 126 -2.24 -11.42 -9.44
C VAL A 126 -2.60 -10.42 -10.52
N CYS A 127 -1.62 -9.64 -10.98
CA CYS A 127 -1.82 -8.68 -12.06
C CYS A 127 -2.16 -9.39 -13.38
N SER A 128 -3.28 -9.05 -14.02
CA SER A 128 -3.62 -9.69 -15.30
C SER A 128 -2.67 -9.35 -16.44
N SER A 129 -2.06 -8.15 -16.42
CA SER A 129 -1.18 -7.65 -17.48
C SER A 129 0.25 -8.17 -17.39
N CYS A 130 0.85 -8.19 -16.20
CA CYS A 130 2.25 -8.62 -16.01
C CYS A 130 2.44 -9.84 -15.11
N LYS A 131 1.35 -10.44 -14.61
CA LYS A 131 1.36 -11.62 -13.72
C LYS A 131 2.05 -11.43 -12.37
N ALA A 132 2.47 -10.20 -12.04
CA ALA A 132 3.03 -9.88 -10.73
C ALA A 132 2.05 -10.19 -9.60
N LYS A 133 2.58 -10.81 -8.53
CA LYS A 133 1.87 -11.11 -7.29
C LYS A 133 2.19 -10.08 -6.21
N PHE A 134 1.18 -9.53 -5.57
CA PHE A 134 1.34 -8.51 -4.52
C PHE A 134 0.13 -8.50 -3.58
N GLN A 135 0.29 -7.91 -2.39
CA GLN A 135 -0.77 -7.78 -1.38
C GLN A 135 -0.90 -6.31 -0.96
N VAL A 136 -2.13 -5.85 -0.77
CA VAL A 136 -2.46 -4.45 -0.42
C VAL A 136 -3.63 -4.39 0.56
N TYR A 137 -3.73 -3.28 1.27
CA TYR A 137 -4.81 -3.01 2.20
C TYR A 137 -5.82 -2.04 1.58
N GLY A 138 -7.10 -2.39 1.61
CA GLY A 138 -8.17 -1.56 1.07
C GLY A 138 -8.08 -1.37 -0.44
N ILE A 139 -8.52 -0.20 -0.92
CA ILE A 139 -8.53 0.13 -2.35
C ILE A 139 -7.14 0.57 -2.83
N PHE A 140 -6.72 0.00 -3.95
CA PHE A 140 -5.51 0.38 -4.68
C PHE A 140 -5.81 0.57 -6.18
N GLY A 141 -5.00 1.37 -6.87
CA GLY A 141 -5.25 1.76 -8.27
C GLY A 141 -4.29 1.16 -9.28
N TYR A 142 -3.13 0.64 -8.84
CA TYR A 142 -2.04 0.27 -9.73
C TYR A 142 -1.40 -1.06 -9.37
N CYS A 143 -0.92 -1.78 -10.38
CA CYS A 143 0.06 -2.82 -10.15
C CYS A 143 1.40 -2.20 -9.73
N PRO A 144 2.06 -2.73 -8.67
CA PRO A 144 3.37 -2.24 -8.24
C PRO A 144 4.50 -2.51 -9.24
N VAL A 145 4.24 -3.25 -10.32
CA VAL A 145 5.24 -3.65 -11.30
C VAL A 145 4.99 -2.99 -12.66
N CYS A 146 3.81 -3.18 -13.27
CA CYS A 146 3.52 -2.58 -14.58
C CYS A 146 2.87 -1.20 -14.57
N LYS A 147 2.48 -0.66 -13.39
CA LYS A 147 1.64 0.55 -13.27
C LYS A 147 0.29 0.49 -13.98
N CYS A 148 -0.02 -0.61 -14.65
CA CYS A 148 -1.28 -0.87 -15.31
C CYS A 148 -2.43 -0.62 -14.32
N GLU A 149 -3.29 0.33 -14.69
CA GLU A 149 -4.55 0.62 -14.01
C GLU A 149 -5.52 -0.47 -14.44
N ASN A 150 -5.76 -1.43 -13.56
CA ASN A 150 -6.58 -2.57 -13.93
C ASN A 150 -8.00 -2.42 -13.41
N ILE A 151 -8.97 -2.69 -14.26
CA ILE A 151 -10.37 -2.81 -13.84
C ILE A 151 -10.62 -4.12 -13.10
N LEU A 152 -9.78 -5.15 -13.33
CA LEU A 152 -9.75 -6.34 -12.47
C LEU A 152 -9.21 -6.03 -11.06
N ILE A 153 -8.45 -4.94 -10.90
CA ILE A 153 -8.06 -4.43 -9.57
C ILE A 153 -9.30 -3.84 -8.88
N TYR A 154 -10.22 -3.17 -9.59
CA TYR A 154 -11.51 -2.77 -9.03
C TYR A 154 -12.31 -3.99 -8.56
N ASP A 155 -12.47 -5.03 -9.39
CA ASP A 155 -13.23 -6.22 -8.99
C ASP A 155 -12.61 -6.93 -7.77
N THR A 156 -11.28 -6.95 -7.70
CA THR A 156 -10.55 -7.48 -6.53
C THR A 156 -10.71 -6.57 -5.31
N ASN A 157 -10.62 -5.25 -5.47
CA ASN A 157 -10.87 -4.26 -4.42
C ASN A 157 -12.26 -4.43 -3.82
N ILE A 158 -13.29 -4.57 -4.66
CA ILE A 158 -14.67 -4.77 -4.20
C ILE A 158 -14.76 -6.09 -3.42
N LYS A 159 -14.18 -7.19 -3.89
CA LYS A 159 -14.15 -8.44 -3.12
C LYS A 159 -13.47 -8.29 -1.76
N ILE A 160 -12.35 -7.57 -1.69
CA ILE A 160 -11.62 -7.29 -0.43
C ILE A 160 -12.49 -6.49 0.53
N ILE A 161 -13.07 -5.40 0.04
CA ILE A 161 -13.93 -4.51 0.81
C ILE A 161 -15.12 -5.28 1.36
N LEU A 162 -15.77 -6.09 0.52
CA LEU A 162 -16.93 -6.89 0.92
C LEU A 162 -16.56 -7.92 2.00
N LYS A 163 -15.40 -8.58 1.88
CA LYS A 163 -14.88 -9.44 2.95
C LYS A 163 -14.62 -8.64 4.22
N GLY A 164 -14.00 -7.47 4.12
CA GLY A 164 -13.74 -6.59 5.27
C GLY A 164 -15.03 -6.14 5.97
N ILE A 165 -16.08 -5.80 5.23
CA ILE A 165 -17.40 -5.49 5.80
C ILE A 165 -18.00 -6.71 6.50
N ALA A 166 -17.89 -7.90 5.91
CA ALA A 166 -18.46 -9.12 6.47
C ALA A 166 -17.84 -9.52 7.82
N HIS A 167 -16.54 -9.28 8.00
CA HIS A 167 -15.78 -9.64 9.21
C HIS A 167 -15.64 -8.48 10.21
N SER A 168 -16.24 -7.32 9.95
CA SER A 168 -16.17 -6.17 10.86
C SER A 168 -17.26 -6.24 11.92
N ASP A 169 -16.88 -6.05 13.19
CA ASP A 169 -17.82 -5.90 14.31
C ASP A 169 -18.70 -4.65 14.15
N ASP A 170 -18.12 -3.55 13.65
CA ASP A 170 -18.85 -2.33 13.30
C ASP A 170 -19.00 -2.19 11.78
N LYS A 171 -20.05 -2.82 11.26
CA LYS A 171 -20.37 -2.78 9.81
C LYS A 171 -20.65 -1.37 9.31
N ASN A 172 -21.32 -0.54 10.10
CA ASN A 172 -21.68 0.82 9.70
C ASN A 172 -20.43 1.70 9.56
N ARG A 173 -19.49 1.61 10.50
CA ARG A 173 -18.19 2.30 10.36
C ARG A 173 -17.42 1.82 9.14
N GLN A 174 -17.38 0.52 8.91
CA GLN A 174 -16.70 -0.03 7.74
C GLN A 174 -17.34 0.43 6.43
N LEU A 175 -18.67 0.49 6.36
CA LEU A 175 -19.41 1.01 5.22
C LEU A 175 -19.12 2.51 4.99
N ARG A 176 -19.06 3.34 6.06
CA ARG A 176 -18.68 4.76 5.93
C ARG A 176 -17.32 4.92 5.26
N HIS A 177 -16.32 4.17 5.73
CA HIS A 177 -14.98 4.19 5.13
C HIS A 177 -15.00 3.74 3.67
N THR A 178 -15.75 2.69 3.40
CA THR A 178 -15.87 2.09 2.07
C THR A 178 -16.52 3.05 1.04
N TYR A 179 -17.60 3.75 1.42
CA TYR A 179 -18.22 4.77 0.57
C TYR A 179 -17.25 5.92 0.27
N ASN A 180 -16.52 6.37 1.29
CA ASN A 180 -15.50 7.41 1.11
C ASN A 180 -14.40 6.95 0.15
N ASP A 181 -13.85 5.76 0.35
CA ASP A 181 -12.77 5.23 -0.47
C ASP A 181 -13.20 5.09 -1.94
N LEU A 182 -14.44 4.67 -2.21
CA LEU A 182 -14.98 4.57 -3.57
C LEU A 182 -15.02 5.92 -4.28
N VAL A 183 -15.59 6.95 -3.63
CA VAL A 183 -15.67 8.30 -4.20
C VAL A 183 -14.28 8.92 -4.36
N SER A 184 -13.40 8.79 -3.36
CA SER A 184 -12.03 9.31 -3.44
C SER A 184 -11.21 8.63 -4.53
N THR A 185 -11.36 7.32 -4.71
CA THR A 185 -10.68 6.59 -5.79
C THR A 185 -11.16 7.07 -7.16
N PHE A 186 -12.46 7.30 -7.32
CA PHE A 186 -13.02 7.84 -8.55
C PHE A 186 -12.56 9.29 -8.81
N GLU A 187 -12.51 10.13 -7.78
CA GLU A 187 -11.96 11.48 -7.85
C GLU A 187 -10.51 11.46 -8.32
N ASP A 188 -9.66 10.60 -7.74
CA ASP A 188 -8.25 10.49 -8.11
C ASP A 188 -8.08 10.00 -9.54
N PHE A 189 -8.95 9.11 -10.03
CA PHE A 189 -8.98 8.75 -11.44
C PHE A 189 -9.30 9.96 -12.33
N CYS A 190 -10.36 10.70 -12.01
CA CYS A 190 -10.76 11.86 -12.81
C CYS A 190 -9.69 12.97 -12.80
N LYS A 191 -9.06 13.25 -11.64
CA LYS A 191 -7.93 14.19 -11.53
C LYS A 191 -6.78 13.82 -12.46
N ARG A 192 -6.45 12.53 -12.55
CA ARG A 192 -5.37 12.04 -13.43
C ARG A 192 -5.73 12.13 -14.90
N LYS A 193 -6.99 11.86 -15.26
CA LYS A 193 -7.46 12.00 -16.65
C LYS A 193 -7.61 13.46 -17.08
N ASN A 194 -7.71 14.38 -16.13
CA ASN A 194 -7.70 15.81 -16.41
C ASN A 194 -6.30 16.32 -16.76
N LYS A 195 -6.00 16.33 -18.06
CA LYS A 195 -4.77 16.93 -18.62
C LYS A 195 -4.89 18.43 -18.89
N SER A 196 -6.07 19.02 -18.64
CA SER A 196 -6.31 20.45 -18.88
C SER A 196 -5.87 21.29 -17.67
N LYS A 197 -5.63 22.59 -17.90
CA LYS A 197 -5.38 23.56 -16.81
C LYS A 197 -6.64 23.87 -15.99
N LYS A 198 -7.83 23.50 -16.47
CA LYS A 198 -9.10 23.76 -15.78
C LYS A 198 -9.23 22.85 -14.57
N LYS A 199 -9.54 23.43 -13.41
CA LYS A 199 -9.81 22.68 -12.18
C LYS A 199 -11.28 22.26 -12.13
N TYR A 200 -11.52 21.03 -11.70
CA TYR A 200 -12.85 20.47 -11.50
C TYR A 200 -12.95 19.94 -10.06
N ASN A 201 -14.16 19.97 -9.50
CA ASN A 201 -14.45 19.35 -8.21
C ASN A 201 -15.03 17.95 -8.45
N PHE A 202 -14.17 16.93 -8.44
CA PHE A 202 -14.60 15.56 -8.72
C PHE A 202 -15.35 14.87 -7.56
N GLN A 203 -15.64 15.59 -6.47
CA GLN A 203 -16.59 15.15 -5.44
C GLN A 203 -18.01 15.64 -5.74
N ASN A 204 -18.21 16.39 -6.84
CA ASN A 204 -19.49 16.90 -7.29
C ASN A 204 -19.84 16.34 -8.68
N LEU A 205 -20.99 15.68 -8.78
CA LEU A 205 -21.41 15.01 -10.01
C LEU A 205 -21.62 15.98 -11.18
N GLN A 206 -22.09 17.21 -10.97
CA GLN A 206 -22.23 18.19 -12.05
C GLN A 206 -20.86 18.60 -12.60
N SER A 207 -19.89 18.82 -11.72
CA SER A 207 -18.51 19.12 -12.14
C SER A 207 -17.88 17.95 -12.91
N ILE A 208 -18.20 16.70 -12.53
CA ILE A 208 -17.81 15.49 -13.26
C ILE A 208 -18.44 15.45 -14.66
N ARG A 209 -19.74 15.75 -14.79
CA ARG A 209 -20.43 15.82 -16.10
C ARG A 209 -19.75 16.82 -17.02
N LEU A 210 -19.47 18.03 -16.50
CA LEU A 210 -18.74 19.06 -17.24
C LEU A 210 -17.33 18.60 -17.64
N PHE A 211 -16.64 17.89 -16.76
CA PHE A 211 -15.33 17.33 -17.08
C PHE A 211 -15.42 16.33 -18.24
N PHE A 212 -16.35 15.38 -18.20
CA PHE A 212 -16.46 14.36 -19.25
C PHE A 212 -16.85 14.98 -20.59
N ASN A 213 -17.82 15.90 -20.62
CA ASN A 213 -18.15 16.65 -21.83
C ASN A 213 -16.94 17.39 -22.41
N ASN A 214 -16.22 18.15 -21.58
CA ASN A 214 -15.07 18.92 -22.06
C ASN A 214 -13.90 18.03 -22.52
N ARG A 215 -13.71 16.86 -21.91
CA ARG A 215 -12.55 16.00 -22.16
C ARG A 215 -12.78 14.97 -23.25
N TYR A 216 -13.99 14.42 -23.35
CA TYR A 216 -14.32 13.30 -24.23
C TYR A 216 -15.41 13.62 -25.25
N GLY A 217 -16.02 14.82 -25.19
CA GLY A 217 -17.12 15.19 -26.07
C GLY A 217 -18.45 14.48 -25.75
N GLU A 218 -18.48 13.69 -24.69
CA GLU A 218 -19.65 12.93 -24.24
C GLU A 218 -19.70 12.93 -22.71
N ASN A 219 -20.91 12.98 -22.15
CA ASN A 219 -21.16 12.78 -20.73
C ASN A 219 -21.46 11.32 -20.43
N PHE A 220 -20.49 10.60 -19.86
CA PHE A 220 -20.68 9.18 -19.52
C PHE A 220 -21.82 8.90 -18.53
N LEU A 221 -22.26 9.91 -17.76
CA LEU A 221 -23.37 9.76 -16.80
C LEU A 221 -24.75 9.79 -17.47
N GLU A 222 -24.87 10.24 -18.72
CA GLU A 222 -26.17 10.25 -19.43
C GLU A 222 -26.62 8.86 -19.87
N SER A 223 -25.68 7.91 -19.97
CA SER A 223 -25.97 6.51 -20.32
C SER A 223 -26.43 5.64 -19.16
N LEU A 224 -26.56 6.22 -17.96
CA LEU A 224 -26.96 5.50 -16.76
C LEU A 224 -28.47 5.27 -16.75
N SER A 225 -28.90 4.09 -16.31
CA SER A 225 -30.32 3.86 -15.99
C SER A 225 -30.77 4.77 -14.84
N LYS A 226 -32.08 4.93 -14.66
CA LYS A 226 -32.63 5.72 -13.53
C LYS A 226 -32.14 5.19 -12.17
N GLU A 227 -32.02 3.87 -12.04
CA GLU A 227 -31.54 3.20 -10.83
C GLU A 227 -30.03 3.43 -10.60
N GLU A 228 -29.24 3.33 -11.67
CA GLU A 228 -27.79 3.59 -11.64
C GLU A 228 -27.48 5.06 -11.27
N ASP A 229 -28.20 6.01 -11.88
CA ASP A 229 -28.05 7.43 -11.59
C ASP A 229 -28.45 7.77 -10.14
N LEU A 230 -29.60 7.25 -9.67
CA LEU A 230 -30.02 7.43 -8.28
C LEU A 230 -29.00 6.87 -7.30
N CYS A 231 -28.51 5.65 -7.55
CA CYS A 231 -27.49 5.03 -6.71
C CYS A 231 -26.22 5.90 -6.67
N LEU A 232 -25.73 6.35 -7.83
CA LEU A 232 -24.54 7.18 -7.91
C LEU A 232 -24.71 8.51 -7.15
N ARG A 233 -25.87 9.17 -7.28
CA ARG A 233 -26.21 10.37 -6.50
C ARG A 233 -26.19 10.10 -5.00
N ARG A 234 -26.80 9.00 -4.54
CA ARG A 234 -26.79 8.58 -3.13
C ARG A 234 -25.37 8.32 -2.62
N ILE A 235 -24.54 7.58 -3.35
CA ILE A 235 -23.13 7.31 -2.94
C ILE A 235 -22.38 8.62 -2.66
N PHE A 236 -22.43 9.56 -3.60
CA PHE A 236 -21.71 10.83 -3.49
C PHE A 236 -22.23 11.70 -2.34
N GLN A 237 -23.56 11.79 -2.23
CA GLN A 237 -24.19 12.63 -1.22
C GLN A 237 -24.06 12.03 0.18
N LYS A 238 -24.23 10.71 0.36
CA LYS A 238 -24.03 10.04 1.65
C LYS A 238 -22.57 10.14 2.11
N ARG A 239 -21.59 10.01 1.20
CA ARG A 239 -20.19 10.29 1.53
C ARG A 239 -20.02 11.72 2.07
N HIS A 240 -20.65 12.71 1.43
CA HIS A 240 -20.59 14.11 1.90
C HIS A 240 -21.22 14.27 3.29
N LEU A 241 -22.43 13.72 3.50
CA LEU A 241 -23.12 13.76 4.78
C LEU A 241 -22.29 13.13 5.91
N TYR A 242 -21.72 11.95 5.69
CA TYR A 242 -20.93 11.28 6.73
C TYR A 242 -19.60 11.98 7.02
N GLN A 243 -19.04 12.72 6.07
CA GLN A 243 -17.84 13.50 6.30
C GLN A 243 -18.11 14.84 7.00
N HIS A 244 -19.22 15.52 6.69
CA HIS A 244 -19.44 16.91 7.10
C HIS A 244 -20.67 17.13 7.99
N ASN A 245 -21.70 16.30 7.87
CA ASN A 245 -22.97 16.45 8.57
C ASN A 245 -23.35 15.25 9.45
N LYS A 246 -22.34 14.53 9.98
CA LYS A 246 -22.52 13.36 10.87
C LYS A 246 -23.45 12.27 10.29
N GLY A 247 -23.65 12.25 8.97
CA GLY A 247 -24.55 11.33 8.28
C GLY A 247 -26.03 11.73 8.29
N ILE A 248 -26.41 12.91 8.80
CA ILE A 248 -27.80 13.34 8.86
C ILE A 248 -28.23 13.94 7.52
N VAL A 249 -29.37 13.49 6.99
CA VAL A 249 -29.94 14.02 5.75
C VAL A 249 -30.48 15.43 5.95
N ASP A 250 -30.04 16.35 5.11
CA ASP A 250 -30.43 17.76 5.11
C ASP A 250 -31.08 18.17 3.78
N GLN A 251 -31.45 19.45 3.68
CA GLN A 251 -32.06 20.01 2.47
C GLN A 251 -31.09 20.03 1.27
N GLU A 252 -29.78 20.13 1.50
CA GLU A 252 -28.79 20.14 0.41
C GLU A 252 -28.71 18.76 -0.24
N TYR A 253 -28.70 17.70 0.56
CA TYR A 253 -28.81 16.32 0.09
C TYR A 253 -30.06 16.12 -0.77
N LEU A 254 -31.22 16.58 -0.32
CA LEU A 254 -32.50 16.38 -1.02
C LEU A 254 -32.62 17.16 -2.34
N ARG A 255 -31.89 18.26 -2.51
CA ARG A 255 -31.80 18.93 -3.83
C ARG A 255 -31.18 18.02 -4.89
N VAL A 256 -30.28 17.12 -4.46
CA VAL A 256 -29.63 16.16 -5.35
C VAL A 256 -30.36 14.82 -5.36
N VAL A 257 -30.93 14.39 -4.23
CA VAL A 257 -31.65 13.11 -4.07
C VAL A 257 -33.06 13.33 -3.53
N PRO A 258 -33.98 13.91 -4.33
CA PRO A 258 -35.35 14.19 -3.89
C PRO A 258 -36.15 12.93 -3.56
N GLU A 259 -35.75 11.78 -4.11
CA GLU A 259 -36.36 10.47 -3.85
C GLU A 259 -36.29 10.05 -2.36
N ASP A 260 -35.38 10.65 -1.59
CA ASP A 260 -35.14 10.35 -0.19
C ASP A 260 -35.81 11.36 0.77
N VAL A 261 -36.81 12.12 0.32
CA VAL A 261 -37.48 13.16 1.13
C VAL A 261 -37.97 12.67 2.50
N SER A 262 -38.40 11.40 2.57
CA SER A 262 -38.84 10.75 3.83
C SER A 262 -37.72 10.54 4.85
N MET A 263 -36.46 10.75 4.44
CA MET A 263 -35.26 10.63 5.26
C MET A 263 -34.79 11.96 5.85
N LEU A 264 -35.43 13.09 5.55
CA LEU A 264 -35.05 14.39 6.11
C LEU A 264 -34.88 14.32 7.64
N THR A 265 -33.79 14.91 8.14
CA THR A 265 -33.33 14.89 9.55
C THR A 265 -32.99 13.51 10.14
N LYS A 266 -33.05 12.43 9.35
CA LYS A 266 -32.66 11.08 9.78
C LYS A 266 -31.23 10.77 9.36
N LEU A 267 -30.65 9.77 10.01
CA LEU A 267 -29.36 9.21 9.61
C LEU A 267 -29.51 8.50 8.26
N ALA A 268 -28.69 8.89 7.27
CA ALA A 268 -28.70 8.31 5.95
C ALA A 268 -28.27 6.83 6.00
N PRO A 269 -29.09 5.87 5.56
CA PRO A 269 -28.73 4.46 5.66
C PRO A 269 -27.58 4.12 4.72
N LEU A 270 -26.64 3.29 5.18
CA LEU A 270 -25.60 2.69 4.36
C LEU A 270 -25.88 1.21 4.18
N SER A 271 -25.69 0.68 2.97
CA SER A 271 -25.89 -0.74 2.72
C SER A 271 -24.83 -1.31 1.78
N VAL A 272 -24.63 -2.62 1.87
CA VAL A 272 -23.69 -3.33 1.01
C VAL A 272 -24.22 -3.39 -0.42
N GLU A 273 -25.53 -3.50 -0.59
CA GLU A 273 -26.22 -3.57 -1.88
C GLU A 273 -26.05 -2.26 -2.65
N GLU A 274 -26.27 -1.11 -1.99
CA GLU A 274 -26.07 0.20 -2.59
C GLU A 274 -24.60 0.43 -2.93
N PHE A 275 -23.68 0.02 -2.04
CA PHE A 275 -22.25 0.10 -2.33
C PHE A 275 -21.85 -0.72 -3.57
N LYS A 276 -22.33 -1.97 -3.68
CA LYS A 276 -22.03 -2.85 -4.83
C LYS A 276 -22.52 -2.21 -6.14
N LEU A 277 -23.78 -1.77 -6.17
CA LEU A 277 -24.34 -1.11 -7.35
C LEU A 277 -23.55 0.16 -7.69
N GLY A 278 -23.22 0.99 -6.71
CA GLY A 278 -22.42 2.20 -6.91
C GLY A 278 -21.02 1.90 -7.47
N ALA A 279 -20.37 0.85 -6.98
CA ALA A 279 -19.10 0.38 -7.49
C ALA A 279 -19.19 -0.11 -8.94
N ASP A 280 -20.24 -0.85 -9.29
CA ASP A 280 -20.49 -1.33 -10.65
C ASP A 280 -20.76 -0.17 -11.62
N VAL A 281 -21.53 0.84 -11.20
CA VAL A 281 -21.77 2.06 -11.99
C VAL A 281 -20.48 2.82 -12.22
N ILE A 282 -19.66 3.03 -11.18
CA ILE A 282 -18.36 3.69 -11.32
C ILE A 282 -17.48 2.90 -12.27
N ARG A 283 -17.42 1.56 -12.13
CA ARG A 283 -16.66 0.70 -13.02
C ARG A 283 -17.10 0.84 -14.49
N LYS A 284 -18.41 0.89 -14.76
CA LYS A 284 -18.98 1.13 -16.09
C LYS A 284 -18.51 2.46 -16.67
N ILE A 285 -18.52 3.54 -15.88
CA ILE A 285 -18.01 4.85 -16.29
C ILE A 285 -16.51 4.79 -16.61
N LEU A 286 -15.72 4.17 -15.74
CA LEU A 286 -14.27 4.05 -15.89
C LEU A 286 -13.86 3.25 -17.13
N LEU A 287 -14.64 2.22 -17.49
CA LEU A 287 -14.41 1.42 -18.70
C LEU A 287 -14.54 2.25 -19.99
N ARG A 288 -15.45 3.23 -19.99
CA ARG A 288 -15.66 4.15 -21.13
C ARG A 288 -14.59 5.23 -21.23
N ALA A 289 -14.00 5.62 -20.10
CA ALA A 289 -12.97 6.64 -20.01
C ALA A 289 -11.55 6.15 -20.33
N LYS A 290 -11.40 4.97 -20.96
CA LYS A 290 -10.10 4.40 -21.32
C LYS A 290 -9.39 5.21 -22.39
#